data_AF-A0A483AHL9-F1
#
_entry.id   AF-A0A483AHL9-F1
#
_cell.length_a   1.000
_cell.length_b   1.000
_cell.length_c   1.000
_cell.angle_alpha   90.00
_cell.angle_beta   90.00
_cell.angle_gamma   90.00
#
_symmetry.space_group_name_H-M   'P 1'
#
loop_
_entity.id
_entity.type
_entity.pdbx_description
1 polymer ?
#
loop_
_entity_poly.entity_id
_entity_poly.type
_entity_poly.pdbx_seq_one_letter_code
_entity_poly.pdbx_strand_id
1 'polypeptide(L)'
;MKSAYPQREDFVQQIIDWVEYPDKDVSLMRGAIKKFGLMPKLPYKQEEVRKVAEFLYDKKSTLPTWYKKHYEEKHGQNKAK
;
A
#
# COMPACT_ATOMS: atom_id res chain seq x y z
N MET A 1 7.52 4.21 -0.55
CA MET A 1 6.42 5.10 -0.97
C MET A 1 6.94 6.41 -1.54
N LYS A 2 7.59 7.30 -0.75
CA LYS A 2 8.13 8.57 -1.27
C LYS A 2 9.18 8.46 -2.39
N SER A 3 9.89 7.33 -2.46
CA SER A 3 10.87 7.08 -3.54
C SER A 3 10.24 6.70 -4.89
N ALA A 4 8.99 6.21 -4.90
CA ALA A 4 8.30 5.82 -6.13
C ALA A 4 7.42 6.96 -6.67
N TYR A 5 6.91 7.82 -5.78
CA TYR A 5 6.09 8.98 -6.11
C TYR A 5 6.71 10.22 -5.45
N PRO A 6 7.54 10.98 -6.19
CA PRO A 6 8.22 12.14 -5.63
C PRO A 6 7.25 13.30 -5.35
N GLN A 7 6.12 13.38 -6.07
CA GLN A 7 5.05 14.33 -5.78
C GLN A 7 3.89 13.66 -5.05
N ARG A 8 3.27 14.41 -4.12
CA ARG A 8 2.08 13.96 -3.38
C ARG A 8 0.94 13.58 -4.31
N GLU A 9 0.71 14.40 -5.34
CA GLU A 9 -0.41 14.19 -6.27
C GLU A 9 -0.24 12.91 -7.08
N ASP A 10 0.99 12.57 -7.50
CA ASP A 10 1.26 11.32 -8.22
C ASP A 10 0.88 10.09 -7.36
N PHE A 11 1.16 10.14 -6.05
CA PHE A 11 0.75 9.09 -5.13
C PHE A 11 -0.78 9.01 -5.01
N VAL A 12 -1.44 10.16 -4.82
CA VAL A 12 -2.90 10.22 -4.66
C VAL A 12 -3.59 9.70 -5.92
N GLN A 13 -3.14 10.14 -7.10
CA GLN A 13 -3.69 9.72 -8.38
C GLN A 13 -3.47 8.23 -8.62
N GLN A 14 -2.29 7.70 -8.29
CA GLN A 14 -2.04 6.25 -8.39
C GLN A 14 -3.02 5.42 -7.57
N ILE A 15 -3.34 5.85 -6.33
CA ILE A 15 -4.29 5.11 -5.48
C ILE A 15 -5.70 5.19 -6.05
N ILE A 16 -6.11 6.36 -6.56
CA ILE A 16 -7.39 6.53 -7.25
C ILE A 16 -7.47 5.56 -8.43
N ASP A 17 -6.47 5.59 -9.33
CA ASP A 17 -6.43 4.75 -10.52
C ASP A 17 -6.40 3.27 -10.15
N TRP A 18 -5.66 2.89 -9.11
CA TRP A 18 -5.59 1.52 -8.63
C TRP A 18 -6.94 0.99 -8.14
N VAL A 19 -7.75 1.81 -7.46
CA VAL A 19 -9.06 1.40 -6.95
C VAL A 19 -10.11 1.38 -8.07
N GLU A 20 -10.04 2.36 -8.98
CA GLU A 20 -11.00 2.51 -10.08
C GLU A 20 -10.74 1.50 -11.21
N TYR A 21 -9.47 1.27 -11.54
CA TYR A 21 -8.98 0.41 -12.61
C TYR A 21 -7.76 -0.40 -12.13
N PRO A 22 -7.96 -1.42 -11.26
CA PRO A 22 -6.87 -2.28 -10.83
C PRO A 22 -6.19 -2.93 -12.05
N ASP A 23 -4.87 -2.76 -12.16
CA ASP A 23 -4.09 -3.32 -13.27
C ASP A 23 -2.79 -3.95 -12.75
N LYS A 24 -2.64 -5.24 -13.03
CA LYS A 24 -1.49 -6.03 -12.61
C LYS A 24 -0.14 -5.50 -13.14
N ASP A 25 -0.13 -4.85 -14.30
CA ASP A 25 1.10 -4.46 -15.00
C ASP A 25 1.73 -3.20 -14.40
N VAL A 26 0.90 -2.32 -13.83
CA VAL A 26 1.32 -1.09 -13.12
C VAL A 26 1.51 -1.30 -11.62
N SER A 27 1.21 -2.49 -11.09
CA SER A 27 1.31 -2.76 -9.66
C SER A 27 2.76 -2.89 -9.19
N LEU A 28 3.10 -2.16 -8.12
CA LEU A 28 4.34 -2.36 -7.37
C LEU A 28 4.32 -3.67 -6.53
N MET A 29 3.15 -4.31 -6.37
CA MET A 29 2.93 -5.46 -5.47
C MET A 29 2.77 -6.78 -6.24
N ARG A 30 3.67 -7.08 -7.18
CA ARG A 30 3.62 -8.28 -8.03
C ARG A 30 3.51 -9.59 -7.25
N GLY A 31 4.21 -9.70 -6.11
CA GLY A 31 4.15 -10.89 -5.24
C GLY A 31 2.77 -11.09 -4.60
N ALA A 32 2.09 -10.01 -4.21
CA ALA A 32 0.74 -10.07 -3.67
C ALA A 32 -0.25 -10.50 -4.76
N ILE A 33 -0.12 -9.96 -5.98
CA ILE A 33 -0.97 -10.39 -7.11
C ILE A 33 -0.79 -11.87 -7.41
N LYS A 34 0.45 -12.36 -7.44
CA LYS A 34 0.71 -13.80 -7.67
C LYS A 34 0.06 -14.69 -6.60
N LYS A 35 0.00 -14.22 -5.36
CA LYS A 35 -0.51 -15.00 -4.22
C LYS A 35 -2.02 -14.89 -4.03
N PHE A 36 -2.59 -13.71 -4.25
CA PHE A 36 -3.98 -13.38 -3.90
C PHE A 36 -4.84 -12.98 -5.10
N GLY A 37 -4.25 -12.86 -6.29
CA GLY A 37 -4.91 -12.33 -7.47
C GLY A 37 -4.93 -10.81 -7.52
N LEU A 38 -5.49 -10.27 -8.62
CA LEU A 38 -5.72 -8.85 -8.78
C LEU A 38 -6.88 -8.39 -7.90
N MET A 39 -6.74 -7.23 -7.28
CA MET A 39 -7.81 -6.62 -6.49
C MET A 39 -9.05 -6.39 -7.38
N PRO A 40 -10.26 -6.76 -6.94
CA PRO A 40 -11.47 -6.42 -7.67
C PRO A 40 -11.73 -4.91 -7.58
N LYS A 41 -12.37 -4.34 -8.62
CA LYS A 41 -12.84 -2.95 -8.59
C LYS A 41 -13.82 -2.76 -7.43
N LEU A 42 -13.60 -1.74 -6.61
CA LEU A 42 -14.47 -1.41 -5.49
C LEU A 42 -15.47 -0.31 -5.88
N PRO A 43 -16.73 -0.37 -5.42
CA PRO A 43 -17.77 0.59 -5.79
C PRO A 43 -17.71 1.88 -4.95
N TYR A 44 -16.52 2.46 -4.81
CA TYR A 44 -16.33 3.72 -4.08
C TYR A 44 -16.33 4.91 -5.00
N LYS A 45 -16.78 6.07 -4.50
CA LYS A 45 -16.66 7.30 -5.26
C LYS A 45 -15.21 7.75 -5.25
N GLN A 46 -14.73 8.27 -6.38
CA GLN A 46 -13.36 8.79 -6.51
C GLN A 46 -13.01 9.82 -5.43
N GLU A 47 -13.96 10.67 -5.03
CA GLU A 47 -13.79 11.68 -3.97
C GLU A 47 -13.50 11.07 -2.58
N GLU A 48 -14.07 9.91 -2.29
CA GLU A 48 -13.84 9.18 -1.03
C GLU A 48 -12.47 8.51 -1.06
N VAL A 49 -12.13 7.87 -2.19
CA VAL A 49 -10.82 7.25 -2.40
C VAL A 49 -9.70 8.29 -2.30
N ARG A 50 -9.90 9.49 -2.87
CA ARG A 50 -8.97 10.61 -2.76
C ARG A 50 -8.71 10.97 -1.29
N LYS A 51 -9.76 11.18 -0.48
CA LYS A 51 -9.60 11.51 0.94
C LYS A 51 -8.80 10.46 1.70
N VAL A 52 -9.02 9.17 1.40
CA VAL A 52 -8.24 8.08 1.98
C VAL A 52 -6.79 8.13 1.53
N ALA A 53 -6.53 8.30 0.23
CA ALA A 53 -5.18 8.38 -0.31
C ALA A 53 -4.38 9.57 0.27
N GLU A 54 -5.02 10.73 0.38
CA GLU A 54 -4.44 11.92 1.00
C GLU A 54 -4.11 11.68 2.47
N PHE A 55 -5.02 11.08 3.23
CA PHE A 55 -4.78 10.71 4.62
C PHE A 55 -3.59 9.76 4.75
N LEU A 56 -3.50 8.73 3.90
CA LEU A 56 -2.40 7.76 3.91
C LEU A 56 -1.04 8.40 3.59
N TYR A 57 -1.01 9.42 2.75
CA TYR A 57 0.22 10.15 2.42
C TYR A 57 0.64 11.13 3.53
N ASP A 58 -0.33 11.92 4.02
CA ASP A 58 -0.07 13.04 4.92
C ASP A 58 0.14 12.58 6.37
N LYS A 59 -0.54 11.51 6.79
CA LYS A 59 -0.40 10.98 8.14
C LYS A 59 0.71 9.94 8.19
N LYS A 60 1.73 10.22 9.01
CA LYS A 60 2.64 9.17 9.47
C LYS A 60 1.86 8.24 10.38
N SER A 61 1.55 7.04 9.89
CA SER A 61 1.14 5.94 10.76
C SER A 61 2.32 5.58 11.66
N THR A 62 2.14 5.66 12.97
CA THR A 62 3.07 5.09 13.92
C THR A 62 2.71 3.62 14.11
N LEU A 63 3.70 2.74 13.95
CA LEU A 63 3.50 1.34 14.25
C LEU A 63 3.17 1.20 15.75
N PRO A 64 2.14 0.42 16.13
CA PRO A 64 1.90 0.09 17.51
C PRO A 64 3.14 -0.57 18.14
N THR A 65 3.36 -0.35 19.43
CA THR A 65 4.53 -0.91 20.13
C THR A 65 4.58 -2.44 20.08
N TRP A 66 3.42 -3.10 20.11
CA TRP A 66 3.32 -4.57 19.99
C TRP A 66 3.79 -5.09 18.63
N TYR A 67 3.60 -4.31 17.55
CA TYR A 67 3.90 -4.75 16.19
C TYR A 67 5.40 -4.99 16.00
N LYS A 68 6.24 -4.10 16.55
CA LYS A 68 7.69 -4.23 16.45
C LYS A 68 8.17 -5.53 17.10
N LYS A 69 7.72 -5.80 18.33
CA LYS A 69 8.06 -7.03 19.06
C LYS A 69 7.61 -8.28 18.31
N HIS A 70 6.36 -8.30 17.83
CA HIS A 70 5.82 -9.44 17.09
C HIS A 70 6.56 -9.70 15.77
N TYR A 71 6.93 -8.64 15.04
CA TYR A 71 7.67 -8.75 13.78
C TYR A 71 9.06 -9.35 14.00
N GLU A 72 9.78 -8.89 15.03
CA GLU A 72 11.10 -9.43 15.41
C GLU A 72 11.01 -10.92 15.81
N GLU A 73 9.98 -11.34 16.54
CA GLU A 73 9.78 -12.75 16.91
C GLU A 73 9.49 -13.66 15.72
N LYS A 74 8.70 -13.20 14.74
CA LYS A 74 8.27 -14.01 13.58
C LYS A 74 9.24 -13.99 12.40
N HIS A 75 10.05 -12.93 12.28
CA HIS A 75 10.93 -12.72 11.12
C HIS A 75 12.40 -12.49 11.50
N GLY A 76 12.74 -12.40 12.79
CA GLY A 76 14.12 -12.23 13.28
C GLY A 76 14.95 -13.53 13.32
N GLN A 77 14.34 -14.71 13.16
CA GLN A 77 15.03 -16.00 13.17
C GLN A 77 15.62 -16.44 11.81
N ASN A 78 16.09 -15.49 10.99
CA ASN A 78 16.93 -15.79 9.82
C ASN A 78 18.12 -14.81 9.76
N LYS A 79 18.90 -14.78 10.84
CA LYS A 79 20.31 -14.38 10.77
C LYS A 79 21.14 -15.59 11.18
N ALA A 80 22.00 -16.03 10.27
CA ALA A 80 22.94 -17.16 10.34
C ALA A 80 22.39 -18.55 9.94
N LYS A 81 22.48 -18.85 8.64
CA LYS A 81 23.32 -19.96 8.19
C LYS A 81 24.11 -19.52 6.96
#